data_AF-K0BD63-F1
#
_entry.id   AF-K0BD63-F1
#
_cell.length_a   1.000
_cell.length_b   1.000
_cell.length_c   1.000
_cell.angle_alpha   90.00
_cell.angle_beta   90.00
_cell.angle_gamma   90.00
#
_symmetry.space_group_name_H-M   'P 1'
#
loop_
_entity.id
_entity.type
_entity.pdbx_description
1 polymer ?
#
loop_
_entity_poly.entity_id
_entity_poly.type
_entity_poly.pdbx_seq_one_letter_code
_entity_poly.pdbx_strand_id
1 'polypeptide(L)' 'MQIANSHDMSFDEICPICNKPSDQHNPEERSRCNIELVKNGLMRYCGLCGLTKPAKGLIDRCGKCGEKYSFSNS' A
#
# COMPACT_ATOMS: atom_id res chain seq x y z
N MET A 1 -30.71 2.05 13.97
CA MET A 1 -30.26 0.99 13.04
C MET A 1 -28.84 1.31 12.65
N GLN A 2 -27.91 0.40 12.92
CA GLN A 2 -26.48 0.60 12.69
C GLN A 2 -26.06 -0.15 11.41
N ILE A 3 -25.52 0.64 10.48
CA ILE A 3 -24.37 0.42 9.56
C ILE A 3 -24.32 -0.81 8.65
N ALA A 4 -24.15 -0.53 7.35
CA ALA A 4 -23.05 -1.11 6.58
C ALA A 4 -22.58 -0.05 5.57
N ASN A 5 -21.51 0.66 5.93
CA ASN A 5 -20.79 1.53 5.00
C ASN A 5 -20.16 0.65 3.93
N SER A 6 -20.38 1.04 2.67
CA SER A 6 -19.73 0.55 1.47
C SER A 6 -18.21 0.42 1.67
N HIS A 7 -17.70 -0.81 1.71
CA HIS A 7 -16.26 -1.06 1.56
C HIS A 7 -15.88 -0.76 0.11
N ASP A 8 -15.48 0.49 -0.10
CA ASP A 8 -14.63 0.91 -1.19
C ASP A 8 -13.30 0.14 -1.05
N MET A 9 -13.12 -0.91 -1.85
CA MET A 9 -11.90 -1.74 -1.84
C MET A 9 -10.74 -0.88 -2.36
N SER A 10 -9.98 -0.28 -1.44
CA SER A 10 -8.80 0.50 -1.80
C SER A 10 -7.70 -0.42 -2.35
N PHE A 11 -6.98 0.02 -3.38
CA PHE A 11 -5.86 -0.73 -3.99
C PHE A 11 -4.76 -1.16 -2.99
N ASP A 12 -4.75 -0.60 -1.78
CA ASP A 12 -3.81 -0.95 -0.70
C ASP A 12 -4.19 -2.22 0.06
N GLU A 13 -5.40 -2.74 -0.14
CA GLU A 13 -5.85 -3.99 0.46
C GLU A 13 -5.21 -5.20 -0.22
N ILE A 14 -4.76 -5.07 -1.48
CA ILE A 14 -4.17 -6.18 -2.24
C ILE A 14 -2.69 -5.89 -2.51
N CYS A 15 -1.83 -6.86 -2.23
CA CYS A 15 -0.40 -6.77 -2.51
C CYS A 15 -0.15 -6.86 -4.03
N PRO A 16 0.47 -5.86 -4.67
CA PRO A 16 0.69 -5.87 -6.12
C PRO A 16 1.75 -6.88 -6.58
N ILE A 17 2.47 -7.51 -5.65
CA ILE A 17 3.50 -8.52 -5.96
C ILE A 17 2.92 -9.94 -5.99
N CYS A 18 1.96 -10.25 -5.13
CA CYS A 18 1.46 -11.62 -4.95
C CYS A 18 -0.06 -11.75 -4.98
N ASN A 19 -0.78 -10.64 -5.14
CA ASN A 19 -2.24 -10.53 -5.18
C ASN A 19 -2.98 -11.06 -3.94
N LYS A 20 -2.27 -11.36 -2.85
CA LYS A 20 -2.89 -11.64 -1.55
C LYS A 20 -3.31 -10.35 -0.86
N PRO A 21 -4.33 -10.40 0.01
CA PRO A 21 -4.60 -9.30 0.92
C PRO A 21 -3.36 -8.89 1.72
N SER A 22 -3.10 -7.59 1.83
CA SER A 22 -1.87 -7.04 2.41
C SER A 22 -1.74 -7.38 3.90
N ASP A 23 -2.84 -7.55 4.61
CA ASP A 23 -2.93 -7.98 6.00
C ASP A 23 -2.67 -9.49 6.20
N GLN A 24 -2.83 -10.30 5.16
CA GLN A 24 -2.69 -11.78 5.21
C GLN A 24 -1.28 -12.30 4.93
N HIS A 25 -0.26 -11.43 4.87
CA HIS A 25 1.13 -11.89 4.69
C HIS A 25 1.70 -12.46 6.00
N ASN A 26 2.31 -13.64 5.95
CA ASN A 26 3.23 -14.03 7.02
C ASN A 26 4.54 -13.19 6.96
N PRO A 27 5.43 -13.25 7.98
CA PRO A 27 6.65 -12.46 8.01
C PRO A 27 7.59 -12.67 6.80
N GLU A 28 7.72 -13.90 6.32
CA GLU A 28 8.58 -14.25 5.19
C GLU A 28 8.03 -13.69 3.87
N GLU A 29 6.74 -13.90 3.61
CA GLU A 29 6.04 -13.33 2.46
C GLU A 29 6.14 -11.82 2.44
N ARG A 30 6.02 -11.19 3.62
CA ARG A 30 6.12 -9.73 3.76
C ARG A 30 7.51 -9.23 3.38
N SER A 31 8.55 -9.91 3.85
CA SER A 31 9.93 -9.55 3.52
C SER A 31 10.20 -9.71 2.02
N ARG A 32 9.80 -10.85 1.43
CA ARG A 32 9.93 -11.11 -0.01
C ARG A 32 9.21 -10.06 -0.85
N CYS A 33 7.94 -9.78 -0.56
CA CYS A 33 7.15 -8.80 -1.31
C CYS A 33 7.72 -7.38 -1.16
N ASN A 34 8.23 -7.00 0.02
CA ASN A 34 8.89 -5.71 0.21
C ASN A 34 10.12 -5.54 -0.69
N ILE A 35 10.95 -6.58 -0.79
CA ILE A 35 12.15 -6.56 -1.65
C ILE A 35 11.75 -6.38 -3.11
N GLU A 36 10.74 -7.12 -3.58
CA GLU A 36 10.27 -7.01 -4.97
C GLU A 36 9.61 -5.66 -5.27
N LEU A 37 8.88 -5.07 -4.31
CA LEU A 37 8.35 -3.70 -4.45
C LEU A 37 9.47 -2.69 -4.72
N VAL A 38 10.56 -2.78 -3.96
CA VAL A 38 11.71 -1.89 -4.08
C VAL A 38 12.45 -2.14 -5.39
N LYS A 39 12.71 -3.39 -5.76
CA LYS A 39 13.40 -3.75 -7.01
C LYS A 39 12.66 -3.27 -8.26
N ASN A 40 11.33 -3.37 -8.27
CA ASN A 40 10.51 -2.94 -9.40
C ASN A 40 10.30 -1.42 -9.46
N GLY A 41 10.86 -0.65 -8.51
CA GLY A 41 10.74 0.80 -8.49
C GLY A 41 9.29 1.27 -8.30
N LEU A 42 8.45 0.47 -7.62
CA LEU A 42 7.04 0.82 -7.44
C LEU A 42 6.91 2.11 -6.64
N MET A 43 6.02 2.98 -7.12
CA MET A 43 5.80 4.29 -6.53
C MET A 43 4.57 4.29 -5.63
N ARG A 44 4.65 5.10 -4.59
CA ARG A 44 3.63 5.33 -3.58
C ARG A 44 3.13 6.76 -3.73
N TYR A 45 1.82 6.94 -3.72
CA TYR A 45 1.13 8.21 -3.87
C TYR A 45 0.29 8.53 -2.63
N CYS A 46 0.43 9.76 -2.16
CA CYS A 46 -0.37 10.29 -1.06
C CYS A 46 -1.62 10.95 -1.62
N GLY A 47 -2.79 10.34 -1.42
CA GLY A 47 -4.06 10.89 -1.92
C GLY A 47 -4.41 12.29 -1.38
N LEU A 48 -3.99 12.63 -0.16
CA LEU A 48 -4.28 13.94 0.43
C LEU A 48 -3.33 15.06 -0.03
N CYS A 49 -2.06 14.72 -0.24
CA CYS A 49 -1.00 15.70 -0.42
C CYS A 49 -0.35 15.67 -1.80
N GLY A 50 -0.78 14.74 -2.67
CA GLY A 50 -0.29 14.57 -4.03
C GLY A 50 1.16 14.09 -4.11
N LEU A 51 1.79 13.74 -2.99
CA LEU A 51 3.22 13.41 -2.97
C LEU A 51 3.43 11.98 -3.45
N THR A 52 4.31 11.84 -4.44
CA THR A 52 4.76 10.54 -4.94
C THR A 52 6.18 10.25 -4.46
N LYS A 53 6.45 9.02 -4.02
CA LYS A 53 7.79 8.57 -3.62
C LYS A 53 8.02 7.08 -3.93
N PRO A 54 9.27 6.60 -3.99
CA PRO A 54 9.53 5.17 -4.08
C PRO A 54 8.98 4.41 -2.87
N ALA A 55 8.46 3.20 -3.11
CA ALA A 55 8.01 2.31 -2.05
C ALA A 55 9.20 1.88 -1.17
N LYS A 56 9.02 1.92 0.15
CA LYS A 56 9.96 1.36 1.14
C LYS A 56 9.44 0.05 1.77
N GLY A 57 8.36 -0.50 1.22
CA GLY A 57 7.68 -1.70 1.70
C GLY A 57 6.16 -1.64 1.51
N LEU A 58 5.46 -2.63 2.06
CA LEU A 58 4.01 -2.84 2.01
C LEU A 58 3.20 -1.83 2.85
N ILE A 59 3.79 -1.28 3.91
CA ILE A 59 3.16 -0.25 4.73
C ILE A 59 4.08 0.96 4.76
N ASP A 60 3.58 2.12 4.35
CA ASP A 60 4.33 3.35 4.37
C ASP A 60 3.41 4.54 4.69
N ARG A 61 3.93 5.52 5.43
CA ARG A 61 3.18 6.71 5.87
C ARG A 61 3.83 8.00 5.38
N CYS A 62 3.00 8.98 5.05
CA CYS A 62 3.40 10.32 4.63
C CYS A 62 4.04 11.09 5.77
N GLY A 63 5.28 11.55 5.57
CA GLY A 63 5.97 12.40 6.54
C GLY A 63 5.40 13.82 6.64
N LYS A 64 4.56 14.26 5.69
CA LYS A 64 3.92 15.60 5.72
C LYS A 64 2.56 15.58 6.42
N CYS A 65 1.69 14.63 6.08
CA CYS A 65 0.31 14.59 6.60
C CYS A 65 0.00 13.36 7.47
N GLY A 66 0.94 12.42 7.64
CA GLY A 66 0.76 11.22 8.47
C GLY A 66 -0.07 10.10 7.82
N GLU A 67 -0.72 10.38 6.69
CA GLU A 67 -1.57 9.43 5.99
C GLU A 67 -0.83 8.24 5.42
N LYS A 68 -1.54 7.12 5.23
CA LYS A 68 -0.98 5.97 4.50
C LYS A 68 -0.73 6.40 3.05
N TYR A 69 0.44 6.05 2.51
CA TYR A 69 0.64 6.16 1.07
C TYR A 69 -0.06 5.01 0.37
N SER A 70 -0.89 5.34 -0.62
CA SER A 70 -1.49 4.36 -1.50
C SER A 70 -0.55 3.94 -2.62
N PHE A 71 -0.66 2.73 -3.14
CA PHE A 71 -0.07 2.41 -4.43
C PHE A 71 -0.84 3.18 -5.52
N SER A 72 -0.12 3.94 -6.36
CA SER A 72 -0.71 4.50 -7.58
C SER A 72 -0.08 3.83 -8.79
N ASN A 73 -0.90 3.29 -9.68
CA ASN A 73 -0.52 3.21 -11.08
C ASN A 73 -0.76 4.60 -11.67
N SER A 74 0.33 5.28 -12.06
CA SER A 74 0.25 6.37 -13.03
C SER A 74 -0.22 5.82 -14.38
#